data_AF-A0A8T5SEM3-F1
#
_entry.id   AF-A0A8T5SEM3-F1
#
_cell.length_a   1.000
_cell.length_b   1.000
_cell.length_c   1.000
_cell.angle_alpha   90.00
_cell.angle_beta   90.00
_cell.angle_gamma   90.00
#
_symmetry.space_group_name_H-M   'P 1'
#
loop_
_entity.id
_entity.type
_entity.pdbx_description
1 polymer ?
#
loop_
_entity_poly.entity_id
_entity_poly.type
_entity_poly.pdbx_seq_one_letter_code
_entity_poly.pdbx_strand_id
1 'polypeptide(L)'
;MLNIDKDKLRDLPGWERNAPVPICMGGDYRALTFCCKPGFSLTFGFKCRRDEKLLELGITPEEFIRIKEEFSKENDWDSEFTCFGSISYCCMRSGGCPRRDVALVERYSGMTLKEIMKTYFEKKKKLSRKILESVRDPEKREKIKPYLDLL
;
A
#
# COMPACT_ATOMS: atom_id res chain seq x y z
N MET A 1 -12.77 -17.38 -11.36
CA MET A 1 -12.40 -17.25 -9.93
C MET A 1 -11.03 -16.65 -9.83
N LEU A 2 -10.83 -15.66 -8.95
CA LEU A 2 -9.52 -15.08 -8.71
C LEU A 2 -8.64 -16.11 -7.98
N ASN A 3 -7.58 -16.59 -8.64
CA ASN A 3 -6.64 -17.54 -8.03
C ASN A 3 -5.45 -16.77 -7.45
N ILE A 4 -5.54 -16.36 -6.19
CA ILE A 4 -4.41 -15.76 -5.47
C ILE A 4 -3.62 -16.88 -4.81
N ASP A 5 -2.33 -16.93 -5.12
CA ASP A 5 -1.37 -17.79 -4.44
C ASP A 5 -1.34 -17.47 -2.93
N LYS A 6 -1.63 -18.48 -2.09
CA LYS A 6 -1.67 -18.35 -0.63
C LYS A 6 -0.34 -17.89 -0.05
N ASP A 7 0.78 -18.22 -0.69
CA ASP A 7 2.12 -17.80 -0.25
C ASP A 7 2.37 -16.30 -0.45
N LYS A 8 1.50 -15.65 -1.25
CA LYS A 8 1.49 -14.20 -1.49
C LYS A 8 0.53 -13.44 -0.58
N LEU A 9 -0.07 -14.12 0.38
CA LEU A 9 -0.95 -13.53 1.38
C LEU A 9 -0.28 -13.51 2.76
N ARG A 10 -0.67 -12.56 3.59
CA ARG A 10 -0.23 -12.41 4.98
C ARG A 10 -1.45 -12.13 5.85
N ASP A 11 -1.31 -12.51 7.12
CA ASP A 11 -2.25 -12.13 8.16
C ASP A 11 -1.68 -10.91 8.89
N LEU A 12 -2.34 -9.75 8.72
CA LEU A 12 -1.92 -8.48 9.31
C LEU A 12 -3.05 -7.96 10.20
N PRO A 13 -2.74 -7.33 11.35
CA PRO A 13 -3.78 -6.76 12.19
C PRO A 13 -4.51 -5.66 11.40
N GLY A 14 -5.83 -5.72 11.31
CA GLY A 14 -6.62 -4.77 10.51
C GLY A 14 -6.72 -5.10 9.01
N TRP A 15 -6.09 -6.19 8.57
CA TRP A 15 -6.25 -6.75 7.24
C TRP A 15 -6.00 -8.26 7.29
N GLU A 16 -6.90 -8.95 8.00
CA GLU A 16 -6.72 -10.34 8.35
C GLU A 16 -6.92 -11.28 7.15
N ARG A 17 -6.19 -12.41 7.16
CA ARG A 17 -6.33 -13.56 6.25
C ARG A 17 -6.02 -13.35 4.76
N ASN A 18 -6.05 -12.12 4.25
CA ASN A 18 -5.91 -11.87 2.82
C ASN A 18 -5.12 -10.61 2.43
N ALA A 19 -4.29 -10.07 3.33
CA ALA A 19 -3.42 -8.95 2.99
C ALA A 19 -2.36 -9.39 1.96
N PRO A 20 -2.16 -8.66 0.85
CA PRO A 20 -1.19 -9.04 -0.16
C PRO A 20 0.24 -8.69 0.31
N VAL A 21 1.22 -9.52 -0.03
CA VAL A 21 2.64 -9.14 0.08
C VAL A 21 2.97 -7.97 -0.86
N PRO A 22 4.07 -7.22 -0.67
CA PRO A 22 4.43 -6.13 -1.59
C PRO A 22 4.59 -6.62 -3.04
N ILE A 23 4.35 -5.74 -4.02
CA ILE A 23 4.51 -6.03 -5.46
C ILE A 23 5.89 -6.62 -5.77
N CYS A 24 6.98 -6.12 -5.16
CA CYS A 24 8.34 -6.65 -5.36
C CYS A 24 8.53 -8.11 -4.88
N MET A 25 7.56 -8.66 -4.16
CA MET A 25 7.53 -10.05 -3.65
C MET A 25 6.46 -10.90 -4.36
N GLY A 26 5.80 -10.35 -5.39
CA GLY A 26 4.77 -11.03 -6.19
C GLY A 26 3.33 -10.83 -5.68
N GLY A 27 3.06 -9.75 -4.95
CA GLY A 27 1.69 -9.40 -4.56
C GLY A 27 0.82 -8.98 -5.73
N ASP A 28 -0.50 -9.01 -5.50
CA ASP A 28 -1.50 -8.51 -6.46
C ASP A 28 -1.69 -6.99 -6.40
N TYR A 29 -2.63 -6.45 -7.19
CA TYR A 29 -2.87 -5.00 -7.32
C TYR A 29 -3.15 -4.29 -5.99
N ARG A 30 -3.73 -4.97 -5.00
CA ARG A 30 -3.99 -4.38 -3.68
C ARG A 30 -2.68 -3.97 -2.97
N ALA A 31 -1.57 -4.61 -3.30
CA ALA A 31 -0.26 -4.31 -2.73
C ALA A 31 0.34 -2.98 -3.19
N LEU A 32 -0.25 -2.29 -4.17
CA LEU A 32 0.19 -0.96 -4.60
C LEU A 32 0.22 0.05 -3.44
N THR A 33 -0.60 -0.15 -2.40
CA THR A 33 -0.56 0.63 -1.16
C THR A 33 0.81 0.60 -0.45
N PHE A 34 1.59 -0.48 -0.63
CA PHE A 34 2.93 -0.64 -0.05
C PHE A 34 4.08 -0.22 -0.98
N CYS A 35 3.77 0.21 -2.21
CA CYS A 35 4.79 0.62 -3.18
C CYS A 35 5.37 2.00 -2.88
N CYS A 36 6.65 2.16 -3.21
CA CYS A 36 7.39 3.42 -3.10
C CYS A 36 6.98 4.43 -4.18
N LYS A 37 7.42 5.68 -4.04
CA LYS A 37 7.15 6.75 -5.02
C LYS A 37 7.70 6.40 -6.42
N PRO A 38 6.91 6.54 -7.49
CA PRO A 38 7.39 6.44 -8.87
C PRO A 38 8.66 7.24 -9.16
N GLY A 39 9.54 6.70 -10.01
CA GLY A 39 10.85 7.27 -10.30
C GLY A 39 11.94 6.96 -9.26
N PHE A 40 11.60 6.37 -8.11
CA PHE A 40 12.57 5.98 -7.09
C PHE A 40 12.65 4.46 -6.93
N SER A 41 13.88 3.98 -6.82
CA SER A 41 14.24 2.58 -6.64
C SER A 41 14.87 2.41 -5.25
N LEU A 42 14.30 1.54 -4.40
CA LEU A 42 14.87 1.21 -3.08
C LEU A 42 15.63 -0.13 -3.13
N THR A 43 16.00 -0.67 -1.98
CA THR A 43 16.82 -1.90 -1.82
C THR A 43 16.36 -3.10 -2.67
N PHE A 44 15.04 -3.25 -2.91
CA PHE A 44 14.47 -4.32 -3.75
C PHE A 44 13.99 -3.82 -5.12
N GLY A 45 14.53 -2.69 -5.57
CA GLY A 45 14.12 -2.01 -6.79
C GLY A 45 14.31 -2.85 -8.05
N PHE A 46 15.33 -3.71 -8.08
CA PHE A 46 15.56 -4.66 -9.18
C PHE A 46 14.45 -5.72 -9.35
N LYS A 47 13.62 -5.94 -8.32
CA LYS A 47 12.43 -6.81 -8.38
C LYS A 47 11.13 -6.01 -8.49
N CYS A 48 11.21 -4.68 -8.56
CA CYS A 48 10.03 -3.83 -8.53
C CYS A 48 9.23 -3.98 -9.82
N ARG A 49 7.94 -4.32 -9.68
CA ARG A 49 6.97 -4.35 -10.78
C ARG A 49 5.88 -3.29 -10.63
N ARG A 50 6.12 -2.24 -9.83
CA ARG A 50 5.12 -1.17 -9.59
C ARG A 50 4.66 -0.57 -10.92
N ASP A 51 5.60 -0.15 -11.75
CA ASP A 51 5.28 0.60 -12.97
C ASP A 51 4.58 -0.30 -14.02
N GLU A 52 4.96 -1.59 -14.09
CA GLU A 52 4.24 -2.62 -14.84
C GLU A 52 2.76 -2.72 -14.38
N LYS A 53 2.54 -2.82 -13.06
CA LYS A 53 1.18 -2.94 -12.51
C LYS A 53 0.35 -1.66 -12.66
N LEU A 54 0.97 -0.48 -12.55
CA LEU A 54 0.30 0.78 -12.82
C LEU A 54 -0.14 0.88 -14.29
N LEU A 55 0.73 0.50 -15.23
CA LEU A 55 0.43 0.44 -16.65
C LEU A 55 -0.73 -0.51 -16.97
N GLU A 56 -0.71 -1.72 -16.40
CA GLU A 56 -1.80 -2.70 -16.52
C GLU A 56 -3.14 -2.16 -16.04
N LEU A 57 -3.14 -1.26 -15.05
CA LEU A 57 -4.33 -0.60 -14.50
C LEU A 57 -4.66 0.72 -15.20
N GLY A 58 -3.79 1.22 -16.09
CA GLY A 58 -3.97 2.52 -16.74
C GLY A 58 -3.86 3.70 -15.76
N ILE A 59 -3.17 3.52 -14.64
CA ILE A 59 -2.89 4.58 -13.67
C ILE A 59 -1.53 5.17 -14.02
N THR A 60 -1.45 6.49 -14.21
CA THR A 60 -0.16 7.14 -14.48
C THR A 60 0.65 7.28 -13.18
N PRO A 61 1.99 7.39 -13.25
CA PRO A 61 2.83 7.71 -12.09
C PRO A 61 2.34 8.94 -11.31
N GLU A 62 1.93 9.99 -12.01
CA GLU A 62 1.44 11.25 -11.44
C GLU A 62 0.11 11.05 -10.70
N GLU A 63 -0.81 10.28 -11.28
CA GLU A 63 -2.08 9.96 -10.63
C GLU A 63 -1.86 9.11 -9.37
N PHE A 64 -0.97 8.11 -9.44
CA PHE A 64 -0.61 7.29 -8.29
C PHE A 64 0.02 8.11 -7.16
N ILE A 65 0.93 9.04 -7.50
CA ILE A 65 1.51 9.99 -6.54
C ILE A 65 0.39 10.84 -5.94
N ARG A 66 -0.46 11.47 -6.77
CA ARG A 66 -1.55 12.33 -6.31
C ARG A 66 -2.45 11.62 -5.31
N ILE A 67 -2.90 10.40 -5.61
CA ILE A 67 -3.75 9.60 -4.71
C ILE A 67 -3.07 9.37 -3.35
N LYS A 68 -1.77 9.06 -3.36
CA LYS A 68 -1.01 8.81 -2.13
C LYS A 68 -0.77 10.07 -1.31
N GLU A 69 -0.42 11.18 -1.94
CA GLU A 69 -0.24 12.47 -1.27
C GLU A 69 -1.57 12.99 -0.70
N GLU A 70 -2.66 12.92 -1.46
CA GLU A 70 -4.00 13.30 -0.98
C GLU A 70 -4.43 12.43 0.20
N PHE A 71 -4.27 11.10 0.09
CA PHE A 71 -4.55 10.20 1.21
C PHE A 71 -3.69 10.51 2.42
N SER A 72 -2.43 10.90 2.20
CA SER A 72 -1.52 11.29 3.27
C SER A 72 -2.07 12.48 4.05
N LYS A 73 -2.44 13.55 3.34
CA LYS A 73 -2.99 14.77 3.92
C LYS A 73 -4.32 14.52 4.64
N GLU A 74 -5.22 13.76 4.03
CA GLU A 74 -6.53 13.39 4.61
C GLU A 74 -6.40 12.61 5.93
N ASN A 75 -5.28 11.90 6.12
CA ASN A 75 -5.09 10.96 7.23
C ASN A 75 -4.02 11.41 8.23
N ASP A 76 -3.50 12.63 8.08
CA ASP A 76 -2.36 13.15 8.81
C ASP A 76 -1.17 12.17 8.78
N TRP A 77 -0.73 11.82 7.58
CA TRP A 77 0.30 10.80 7.32
C TRP A 77 1.61 11.39 6.80
N ASP A 78 1.70 12.71 6.72
CA ASP A 78 2.95 13.41 6.42
C ASP A 78 3.91 13.27 7.60
N SER A 79 5.20 13.06 7.31
CA SER A 79 6.23 12.88 8.34
C SER A 79 7.63 12.97 7.74
N GLU A 80 8.47 13.83 8.32
CA GLU A 80 9.87 14.02 7.94
C GLU A 80 10.75 12.79 8.20
N PHE A 81 10.33 11.89 9.10
CA PHE A 81 11.06 10.66 9.39
C PHE A 81 10.93 9.63 8.26
N THR A 82 9.85 9.67 7.49
CA THR A 82 9.49 8.61 6.55
C THR A 82 10.11 8.77 5.17
N CYS A 83 10.19 7.67 4.42
CA CYS A 83 10.59 7.73 3.03
C CYS A 83 9.59 8.60 2.25
N PHE A 84 10.11 9.53 1.45
CA PHE A 84 9.32 10.43 0.61
C PHE A 84 8.36 11.33 1.40
N GLY A 85 8.59 11.54 2.70
CA GLY A 85 7.82 12.48 3.52
C GLY A 85 6.41 12.01 3.89
N SER A 86 6.02 10.77 3.58
CA SER A 86 4.68 10.26 3.88
C SER A 86 4.63 8.77 4.23
N ILE A 87 3.88 8.44 5.28
CA ILE A 87 3.52 7.06 5.69
C ILE A 87 2.77 6.32 4.58
N SER A 88 2.12 7.04 3.66
CA SER A 88 1.46 6.47 2.49
C SER A 88 2.40 5.66 1.61
N TYR A 89 3.72 5.94 1.61
CA TYR A 89 4.74 5.17 0.89
C TYR A 89 5.43 4.10 1.73
N CYS A 90 5.18 4.02 3.04
CA CYS A 90 5.79 3.01 3.88
C CYS A 90 5.30 1.59 3.52
N CYS A 91 6.20 0.61 3.59
CA CYS A 91 5.93 -0.79 3.27
C CYS A 91 5.57 -1.62 4.52
N MET A 92 5.24 -2.89 4.31
CA MET A 92 4.89 -3.87 5.35
C MET A 92 6.07 -4.74 5.83
N ARG A 93 7.28 -4.17 5.98
CA ARG A 93 8.47 -4.93 6.42
C ARG A 93 8.21 -5.65 7.75
N SER A 94 8.41 -6.96 7.78
CA SER A 94 8.10 -7.85 8.92
C SER A 94 8.91 -7.53 10.18
N GLY A 95 10.20 -7.22 10.01
CA GLY A 95 11.09 -6.83 11.12
C GLY A 95 10.99 -5.36 11.55
N GLY A 96 9.93 -4.65 11.16
CA GLY A 96 9.81 -3.22 11.44
C GLY A 96 10.61 -2.33 10.48
N CYS A 97 10.41 -1.02 10.59
CA CYS A 97 11.19 -0.01 9.90
C CYS A 97 11.44 1.15 10.87
N PRO A 98 12.71 1.49 11.18
CA PRO A 98 13.01 2.50 12.20
C PRO A 98 12.44 3.87 11.86
N ARG A 99 12.25 4.18 10.57
CA ARG A 99 11.63 5.42 10.10
C ARG A 99 10.11 5.43 10.24
N ARG A 100 9.46 4.36 9.76
CA ARG A 100 8.00 4.21 9.82
C ARG A 100 7.52 4.10 11.26
N ASP A 101 8.20 3.27 12.04
CA ASP A 101 7.75 2.91 13.37
C ASP A 101 7.86 4.12 14.32
N VAL A 102 8.92 4.93 14.20
CA VAL A 102 9.02 6.21 14.91
C VAL A 102 7.90 7.16 14.51
N ALA A 103 7.67 7.37 13.20
CA ALA A 103 6.60 8.23 12.72
C ALA A 103 5.22 7.79 13.23
N LEU A 104 4.95 6.47 13.25
CA LEU A 104 3.69 5.92 13.75
C LEU A 104 3.53 6.08 15.26
N VAL A 105 4.58 5.85 16.04
CA VAL A 105 4.56 6.02 17.50
C VAL A 105 4.33 7.48 17.88
N GLU A 106 4.97 8.41 17.19
CA GLU A 106 4.76 9.85 17.39
C GLU A 106 3.32 10.25 17.03
N ARG A 107 2.82 9.76 15.87
CA ARG A 107 1.48 10.07 15.37
C ARG A 107 0.36 9.58 16.28
N TYR A 108 0.54 8.39 16.82
CA TYR A 108 -0.46 7.68 17.60
C TYR A 108 -0.03 7.55 19.06
N SER A 109 0.52 8.64 19.61
CA SER A 109 0.93 8.71 21.01
C SER A 109 -0.23 8.33 21.94
N GLY A 110 0.07 7.48 22.93
CA GLY A 110 -0.92 6.93 23.85
C GLY A 110 -1.59 5.63 23.39
N MET A 111 -1.38 5.17 22.15
CA MET A 111 -1.82 3.86 21.69
C MET A 111 -0.74 2.79 21.91
N THR A 112 -1.16 1.54 22.13
CA THR A 112 -0.23 0.40 22.17
C THR A 112 0.30 0.08 20.77
N LEU A 113 1.48 -0.54 20.68
CA LEU A 113 2.06 -0.94 19.40
C LEU A 113 1.11 -1.81 18.54
N LYS A 114 0.32 -2.67 19.19
CA LYS A 114 -0.67 -3.51 18.51
C LYS A 114 -1.77 -2.68 17.85
N GLU A 115 -2.28 -1.68 18.56
CA GLU A 115 -3.31 -0.78 18.04
C GLU A 115 -2.76 0.10 16.91
N ILE A 116 -1.55 0.63 17.08
CA ILE A 116 -0.84 1.40 16.04
C ILE A 116 -0.72 0.60 14.75
N MET A 117 -0.23 -0.64 14.84
CA MET A 117 -0.07 -1.50 13.66
C MET A 117 -1.42 -1.87 13.03
N LYS A 118 -2.45 -2.10 13.85
CA LYS A 118 -3.82 -2.30 13.36
C LYS A 118 -4.31 -1.09 12.56
N THR A 119 -4.23 0.11 13.13
CA THR A 119 -4.63 1.36 12.47
C THR A 119 -3.82 1.61 11.19
N TYR A 120 -2.51 1.34 11.21
CA TYR A 120 -1.66 1.47 10.04
C TYR A 120 -2.13 0.59 8.89
N PHE A 121 -2.37 -0.71 9.13
CA PHE A 121 -2.80 -1.62 8.08
C PHE A 121 -4.25 -1.42 7.65
N GLU A 122 -5.16 -1.02 8.54
CA GLU A 122 -6.52 -0.61 8.16
C GLU A 122 -6.48 0.59 7.20
N LYS A 123 -5.68 1.61 7.49
CA LYS A 123 -5.49 2.74 6.58
C LYS A 123 -4.80 2.31 5.28
N LYS A 124 -3.86 1.37 5.32
CA LYS A 124 -3.27 0.79 4.08
C LYS A 124 -4.31 0.05 3.25
N LYS A 125 -5.26 -0.65 3.86
CA LYS A 125 -6.40 -1.29 3.21
C LYS A 125 -7.31 -0.27 2.54
N LYS A 126 -7.62 0.84 3.24
CA LYS A 126 -8.37 1.97 2.67
C LYS A 126 -7.65 2.62 1.48
N LEU A 127 -6.33 2.84 1.60
CA LEU A 127 -5.52 3.36 0.50
C LEU A 127 -5.47 2.39 -0.70
N SER A 128 -5.39 1.08 -0.43
CA SER A 128 -5.51 0.06 -1.49
C SER A 128 -6.83 0.20 -2.24
N ARG A 129 -7.95 0.35 -1.52
CA ARG A 129 -9.26 0.58 -2.15
C ARG A 129 -9.25 1.85 -2.99
N LYS A 130 -8.78 2.98 -2.45
CA LYS A 130 -8.71 4.28 -3.16
C LYS A 130 -7.89 4.20 -4.46
N ILE A 131 -6.77 3.46 -4.45
CA ILE A 131 -5.94 3.24 -5.65
C ILE A 131 -6.70 2.41 -6.70
N LEU A 132 -7.38 1.34 -6.30
CA LEU A 132 -8.11 0.50 -7.25
C LEU A 132 -9.35 1.21 -7.81
N GLU A 133 -10.08 1.96 -6.98
CA GLU A 133 -11.26 2.72 -7.40
C GLU A 133 -10.92 3.87 -8.36
N SER A 134 -9.65 4.30 -8.44
CA SER A 134 -9.22 5.31 -9.40
C SER A 134 -9.09 4.79 -10.83
N VAL A 135 -9.18 3.47 -11.06
CA VAL A 135 -9.14 2.88 -12.40
C VAL A 135 -10.40 3.30 -13.17
N ARG A 136 -10.19 3.98 -14.31
CA ARG A 136 -11.28 4.57 -15.11
C ARG A 136 -11.69 3.72 -16.30
N ASP A 137 -10.75 2.97 -16.86
CA ASP A 137 -10.97 2.12 -18.03
C ASP A 137 -11.94 0.96 -17.67
N PRO A 138 -13.06 0.79 -18.39
CA PRO A 138 -14.07 -0.22 -18.06
C PRO A 138 -13.55 -1.66 -18.06
N GLU A 139 -12.68 -2.02 -19.00
CA GLU A 139 -12.13 -3.38 -19.09
C GLU A 139 -11.19 -3.65 -17.90
N LYS A 140 -10.36 -2.66 -17.55
CA LYS A 140 -9.48 -2.74 -16.39
C LYS A 140 -10.28 -2.71 -15.09
N ARG A 141 -11.43 -2.04 -15.04
CA ARG A 141 -12.35 -2.08 -13.88
C ARG A 141 -12.92 -3.47 -13.64
N GLU A 142 -13.35 -4.17 -14.68
CA GLU A 142 -13.83 -5.55 -14.53
C GLU A 142 -12.68 -6.47 -14.05
N LYS A 143 -11.46 -6.23 -14.53
CA LYS A 143 -10.26 -6.95 -14.07
C LYS A 143 -9.98 -6.77 -12.57
N ILE A 144 -10.20 -5.57 -12.01
CA ILE A 144 -9.91 -5.30 -10.59
C ILE A 144 -11.06 -5.65 -9.64
N LYS A 145 -12.28 -5.86 -10.15
CA LYS A 145 -13.47 -6.13 -9.34
C LYS A 145 -13.30 -7.26 -8.32
N PRO A 146 -12.73 -8.43 -8.68
CA PRO A 146 -12.50 -9.49 -7.69
C PRO A 146 -11.52 -9.09 -6.57
N TYR A 147 -10.64 -8.12 -6.80
CA TYR A 147 -9.72 -7.61 -5.78
C TYR A 147 -10.40 -6.59 -4.87
N LEU A 148 -11.33 -5.79 -5.40
CA LEU A 148 -12.15 -4.87 -4.60
C LEU A 148 -13.09 -5.62 -3.64
N ASP A 149 -13.63 -6.76 -4.08
CA ASP A 149 -14.49 -7.62 -3.25
C ASP A 149 -13.74 -8.27 -2.08
N LEU A 150 -12.41 -8.32 -2.14
CA LEU A 150 -11.54 -8.83 -1.08
C LEU A 150 -11.11 -7.76 -0.05
N LEU A 151 -11.38 -6.48 -0.31
CA LEU A 151 -11.07 -5.36 0.58
C LEU A 151 -12.24 -5.04 1.50
#